data_AF-A0A9N9JAI8-F1
#
_entry.id   AF-A0A9N9JAI8-F1
#
_cell.length_a   1.000
_cell.length_b   1.000
_cell.length_c   1.000
_cell.angle_alpha   90.00
_cell.angle_beta   90.00
_cell.angle_gamma   90.00
#
_symmetry.space_group_name_H-M   'P 1'
#
loop_
_entity.id
_entity.type
_entity.pdbx_description
1 polymer ?
#
loop_
_entity_poly.entity_id
_entity_poly.type
_entity_poly.pdbx_seq_one_letter_code
_entity_poly.pdbx_strand_id
1 'polypeptide(L)'
;FLDNRQYFVLCDTKKQLQAFSELTYIEIDMTFKRIHSITNEWEVSVYSTQSQKTLTFVQVFTNVETAEAYQNLFEDLFSCIEMDIGKSFNFYQIHGNRLGC
;
A
#
# COMPACT_ATOMS: atom_id res chain seq x y z
N PHE A 1 1.94 14.00 7.45
CA PHE A 1 2.62 13.82 8.75
C PHE A 1 1.66 14.22 9.86
N LEU A 2 1.27 13.29 10.71
CA LEU A 2 0.26 13.49 11.76
C LEU A 2 0.94 13.89 13.07
N ASP A 3 0.38 14.87 13.78
CA ASP A 3 0.96 15.72 14.83
C ASP A 3 1.52 15.04 16.11
N ASN A 4 1.70 13.71 16.18
CA ASN A 4 2.03 12.98 17.40
C ASN A 4 3.15 11.94 17.26
N ARG A 5 4.31 12.29 16.65
CA ARG A 5 5.41 11.34 16.34
C ARG A 5 4.96 10.13 15.51
N GLN A 6 3.81 10.23 14.85
CA GLN A 6 3.32 9.24 13.93
C GLN A 6 4.01 9.43 12.59
N TYR A 7 4.42 8.34 11.96
CA TYR A 7 5.04 8.39 10.64
C TYR A 7 4.43 7.35 9.72
N PHE A 8 4.46 7.69 8.44
CA PHE A 8 4.12 6.81 7.34
C PHE A 8 5.18 7.03 6.28
N VAL A 9 6.00 6.02 6.05
CA VAL A 9 7.07 6.04 5.06
C VAL A 9 6.71 5.03 4.00
N LEU A 10 6.48 5.55 2.79
CA LEU A 10 6.17 4.76 1.60
C LEU A 10 7.45 4.59 0.79
N CYS A 11 7.77 3.34 0.49
CA CYS A 11 8.97 2.96 -0.25
C CYS A 11 8.58 2.17 -1.49
N ASP A 12 8.93 2.72 -2.65
CA ASP A 12 8.74 2.10 -3.96
C ASP A 12 9.82 2.61 -4.94
N THR A 13 9.79 2.08 -6.15
CA THR A 13 10.48 2.67 -7.29
C THR A 13 9.48 3.04 -8.37
N LYS A 14 9.80 4.06 -9.16
CA LYS A 14 8.97 4.48 -10.31
C LYS A 14 8.60 3.32 -11.25
N LYS A 15 9.51 2.35 -11.45
CA LYS A 15 9.21 1.16 -12.28
C LYS A 15 8.19 0.23 -11.62
N GLN A 16 8.29 0.04 -10.30
CA GLN A 16 7.27 -0.70 -9.55
C GLN A 16 5.92 0.00 -9.66
N LEU A 17 5.84 1.32 -9.49
CA LEU A 17 4.57 2.05 -9.61
C LEU A 17 3.97 1.96 -11.02
N GLN A 18 4.80 2.06 -12.05
CA GLN A 18 4.34 1.86 -13.43
C GLN A 18 3.73 0.47 -13.63
N ALA A 19 4.39 -0.60 -13.16
CA ALA A 19 3.83 -1.95 -13.22
C ALA A 19 2.60 -2.13 -12.32
N PHE A 20 2.57 -1.47 -11.17
CA PHE A 20 1.44 -1.46 -10.24
C PHE A 20 0.16 -0.92 -10.91
N SER A 21 0.30 0.09 -11.78
CA SER A 21 -0.83 0.66 -12.52
C SER A 21 -1.55 -0.30 -13.46
N GLU A 22 -0.90 -1.40 -13.81
CA GLU A 22 -1.42 -2.42 -14.72
C GLU A 22 -2.06 -3.59 -13.96
N LEU A 23 -1.97 -3.61 -12.63
CA LEU A 23 -2.52 -4.68 -11.79
C LEU A 23 -4.04 -4.55 -11.65
N THR A 24 -4.72 -5.69 -11.65
CA THR A 24 -6.17 -5.78 -11.44
C THR A 24 -6.55 -6.09 -9.99
N TYR A 25 -5.60 -6.58 -9.20
CA TYR A 25 -5.75 -6.85 -7.78
C TYR A 25 -4.40 -6.71 -7.07
N ILE A 26 -4.48 -6.48 -5.77
CA ILE A 26 -3.33 -6.39 -4.88
C ILE A 26 -3.68 -7.10 -3.57
N GLU A 27 -2.64 -7.55 -2.89
CA GLU A 27 -2.68 -8.10 -1.55
C GLU A 27 -1.87 -7.19 -0.63
N ILE A 28 -2.36 -6.97 0.58
CA ILE A 28 -1.65 -6.21 1.60
C ILE A 28 -1.38 -7.13 2.76
N ASP A 29 -0.11 -7.51 2.90
CA ASP A 29 0.36 -8.31 4.01
C ASP A 29 0.84 -7.39 5.13
N MET A 30 0.20 -7.51 6.28
CA MET A 30 0.54 -6.79 7.52
C MET A 30 1.09 -7.72 8.60
N THR A 31 1.13 -9.02 8.33
CA THR A 31 1.55 -10.05 9.27
C THR A 31 3.07 -10.17 9.32
N PHE A 32 3.74 -9.74 8.26
CA PHE A 32 5.19 -9.77 8.16
C PHE A 32 5.84 -8.64 8.95
N LYS A 33 6.47 -8.96 10.09
CA LYS A 33 7.25 -8.01 10.90
C LYS A 33 8.74 -8.35 10.84
N ARG A 34 9.51 -7.72 9.95
CA ARG A 34 10.99 -7.82 9.97
C ARG A 34 11.60 -6.99 11.08
N ILE A 35 10.91 -5.91 11.45
CA ILE A 35 11.38 -4.94 12.43
C ILE A 35 10.80 -5.30 13.80
N HIS A 36 11.68 -5.59 14.75
CA HIS A 36 11.29 -5.80 16.14
C HIS A 36 11.29 -4.47 16.90
N SER A 37 10.26 -3.65 16.70
CA SER A 37 10.12 -2.31 17.30
C SER A 37 8.65 -1.87 17.31
N ILE A 38 8.41 -0.60 17.65
CA ILE A 38 7.12 0.09 17.48
C ILE A 38 6.73 0.29 16.00
N THR A 39 7.63 -0.04 15.07
CA THR A 39 7.41 0.05 13.62
C THR A 39 6.75 -1.22 13.10
N ASN A 40 5.62 -1.06 12.45
CA ASN A 40 4.99 -2.06 11.62
C ASN A 40 5.44 -1.89 10.16
N GLU A 41 5.54 -3.02 9.46
CA GLU A 41 5.87 -3.11 8.04
C GLU A 41 4.66 -3.69 7.32
N TRP A 42 4.22 -3.04 6.24
CA TRP A 42 3.21 -3.60 5.33
C TRP A 42 3.80 -3.78 3.94
N GLU A 43 3.45 -4.88 3.30
CA GLU A 43 3.85 -5.16 1.94
C GLU A 43 2.62 -5.17 1.03
N VAL A 44 2.61 -4.24 0.08
CA VAL A 44 1.63 -4.23 -1.01
C VAL A 44 2.22 -5.08 -2.14
N SER A 45 1.57 -6.21 -2.42
CA SER A 45 2.12 -7.24 -3.27
C SER A 45 1.07 -7.88 -4.18
N VAL A 46 1.53 -8.69 -5.13
CA VAL A 46 0.66 -9.55 -5.93
C VAL A 46 1.30 -10.93 -6.02
N TYR A 47 0.49 -11.98 -5.96
CA TYR A 47 0.96 -13.30 -6.33
C TYR A 47 1.06 -13.41 -7.86
N SER A 48 2.29 -13.51 -8.39
CA SER A 48 2.52 -13.73 -9.82
C SER A 48 2.54 -15.22 -10.12
N THR A 49 1.53 -15.67 -10.86
CA THR A 49 1.43 -17.06 -11.34
C THR A 49 2.52 -17.40 -12.37
N GLN A 50 3.02 -16.40 -13.12
CA GLN A 50 4.10 -16.60 -14.09
C GLN A 50 5.43 -16.95 -13.41
N SER A 51 5.77 -16.23 -12.34
CA SER A 51 7.01 -16.47 -11.58
C SER A 51 6.84 -17.40 -10.38
N GLN A 52 5.60 -17.84 -10.10
CA GLN A 52 5.23 -18.65 -8.92
C GLN A 52 5.72 -18.02 -7.60
N LYS A 53 5.62 -16.68 -7.51
CA LYS A 53 6.17 -15.89 -6.41
C LYS A 53 5.31 -14.67 -6.14
N THR A 54 5.27 -14.26 -4.88
CA THR A 54 4.76 -12.96 -4.46
C THR A 54 5.76 -11.87 -4.85
N LEU A 55 5.28 -10.83 -5.52
CA LEU A 55 6.05 -9.67 -5.92
C LEU A 55 5.58 -8.45 -5.12
N THR A 56 6.48 -7.81 -4.39
CA THR A 56 6.19 -6.62 -3.59
C THR A 56 6.46 -5.35 -4.42
N PHE A 57 5.47 -4.47 -4.48
CA PHE A 57 5.52 -3.23 -5.25
C PHE A 57 5.74 -2.02 -4.36
N VAL A 58 5.12 -2.01 -3.19
CA VAL A 58 5.25 -0.94 -2.21
C VAL A 58 5.49 -1.55 -0.84
N GLN A 59 6.44 -0.98 -0.11
CA GLN A 59 6.65 -1.26 1.30
C GLN A 59 6.32 -0.03 2.12
N VAL A 60 5.58 -0.23 3.20
CA VAL A 60 5.13 0.84 4.08
C VAL A 60 5.69 0.60 5.47
N PHE A 61 6.26 1.64 6.07
CA PHE A 61 6.69 1.63 7.47
C PHE A 61 5.91 2.66 8.27
N THR A 62 5.24 2.20 9.33
CA THR A 62 4.40 3.06 10.18
C THR A 62 4.43 2.59 11.63
N ASN A 63 4.29 3.51 12.57
CA ASN A 63 4.04 3.19 13.98
C ASN A 63 2.56 3.30 14.37
N VAL A 64 1.67 3.35 13.38
CA VAL A 64 0.22 3.45 13.59
C VAL A 64 -0.44 2.09 13.31
N GLU A 65 -1.36 1.70 14.18
CA GLU A 65 -2.03 0.38 14.14
C GLU A 65 -3.55 0.45 14.37
N THR A 66 -4.16 1.62 14.18
CA THR A 66 -5.61 1.83 14.35
C THR A 66 -6.35 1.66 13.02
N ALA A 67 -7.53 1.03 13.04
CA ALA A 67 -8.41 0.83 11.86
C ALA A 67 -8.60 2.10 11.00
N GLU A 68 -8.83 3.26 11.63
CA GLU A 68 -8.99 4.54 10.96
C GLU A 68 -7.72 4.97 10.20
N ALA A 69 -6.57 4.83 10.85
CA ALA A 69 -5.30 5.07 10.18
C ALA A 69 -5.09 4.11 9.01
N TYR A 70 -5.47 2.83 9.12
CA TYR A 70 -5.39 1.93 7.97
C TYR A 70 -6.15 2.47 6.76
N GLN A 71 -7.38 2.95 6.94
CA GLN A 71 -8.15 3.56 5.85
C GLN A 71 -7.42 4.77 5.25
N ASN A 72 -6.97 5.71 6.08
CA ASN A 72 -6.24 6.89 5.62
C ASN A 72 -4.97 6.50 4.87
N LEU A 73 -4.30 5.43 5.30
CA LEU A 73 -3.09 4.93 4.67
C LEU A 73 -3.32 4.26 3.32
N PHE A 74 -4.48 3.65 3.10
CA PHE A 74 -4.89 3.22 1.76
C PHE A 74 -5.08 4.42 0.83
N GLU A 75 -5.80 5.45 1.30
CA GLU A 75 -6.05 6.66 0.53
C GLU A 75 -4.74 7.42 0.22
N ASP A 76 -3.84 7.54 1.19
CA ASP A 76 -2.52 8.14 1.03
C ASP A 76 -1.64 7.35 0.06
N LEU A 77 -1.61 6.01 0.17
CA LEU A 77 -0.90 5.13 -0.75
C LEU A 77 -1.35 5.38 -2.20
N PHE A 78 -2.65 5.34 -2.46
CA PHE A 78 -3.14 5.57 -3.81
C PHE A 78 -2.88 6.98 -4.29
N SER A 79 -3.05 7.99 -3.44
CA SER A 79 -2.75 9.39 -3.78
C SER A 79 -1.27 9.57 -4.17
N CYS A 80 -0.34 8.98 -3.43
CA CYS A 80 1.09 9.02 -3.77
C CYS A 80 1.37 8.36 -5.12
N ILE A 81 0.78 7.18 -5.36
CA ILE A 81 0.94 6.45 -6.63
C ILE A 81 0.37 7.26 -7.81
N GLU A 82 -0.80 7.87 -7.64
CA GLU A 82 -1.42 8.73 -8.65
C GLU A 82 -0.58 9.96 -8.96
N MET A 83 0.00 10.60 -7.93
CA MET A 83 0.90 11.73 -8.10
C MET A 83 2.16 11.35 -8.88
N ASP A 84 2.76 10.19 -8.60
CA ASP A 84 4.00 9.76 -9.24
C ASP A 84 3.82 9.28 -10.68
N ILE A 85 2.66 8.69 -10.99
CA ILE A 85 2.34 8.19 -12.34
C ILE A 85 1.64 9.26 -13.18
N GLY A 86 1.00 10.25 -12.55
CA GLY A 86 0.21 11.29 -13.20
C GLY A 86 -1.13 10.78 -13.76
N LYS A 87 -1.69 9.71 -13.17
CA LYS A 87 -2.95 9.08 -13.58
C LYS A 87 -3.76 8.69 -12.36
N SER A 88 -5.07 8.88 -12.42
CA SER A 88 -6.01 8.44 -11.38
C SER A 88 -6.38 6.96 -11.51
N PHE A 89 -6.53 6.27 -10.39
CA PHE A 89 -7.01 4.89 -10.28
C PHE A 89 -8.37 4.84 -9.59
N ASN A 90 -9.22 3.92 -10.05
CA ASN A 90 -10.43 3.57 -9.32
C ASN A 90 -10.25 2.17 -8.74
N PHE A 91 -9.92 2.09 -7.45
CA PHE A 91 -9.87 0.82 -6.74
C PHE A 91 -11.26 0.45 -6.23
N TYR A 92 -11.73 -0.73 -6.63
CA TYR A 92 -12.93 -1.32 -6.08
C TYR A 92 -12.51 -2.27 -4.96
N GLN A 93 -13.10 -2.14 -3.77
CA GLN A 93 -13.02 -3.24 -2.81
C GLN A 93 -13.63 -4.49 -3.45
N ILE A 94 -12.97 -5.64 -3.27
CA ILE A 94 -13.33 -6.93 -3.90
C ILE A 94 -14.80 -7.32 -3.62
N HIS A 95 -15.39 -6.79 -2.54
CA HIS A 95 -16.78 -7.02 -2.15
C HIS A 95 -17.81 -5.98 -2.66
N GLY A 96 -17.42 -5.11 -3.61
CA GLY A 96 -18.35 -4.23 -4.35
C GLY A 96 -18.94 -3.06 -3.57
N ASN A 97 -18.70 -2.96 -2.26
CA ASN A 97 -19.06 -1.78 -1.48
C ASN A 97 -18.01 -0.69 -1.66
N ARG A 98 -18.47 0.48 -2.13
CA ARG A 98 -17.66 1.67 -2.29
C ARG A 98 -17.21 2.18 -0.91
N LEU A 99 -15.92 2.31 -0.68
CA LEU A 99 -15.42 3.45 0.10
C LEU A 99 -15.32 4.59 -0.91
N GLY A 100 -16.35 5.43 -0.94
CA GLY A 100 -16.29 6.68 -1.68
C GLY A 100 -15.37 7.63 -0.96
N CYS A 101 -14.49 8.29 -1.72
CA CYS A 101 -13.84 9.53 -1.31
C CYS A 101 -14.90 10.60 -0.98
#